data_AF-A0A654LWB3-F1
#
_entry.id   AF-A0A654LWB3-F1
#
_cell.length_a   1.000
_cell.length_b   1.000
_cell.length_c   1.000
_cell.angle_alpha   90.00
_cell.angle_beta   90.00
_cell.angle_gamma   90.00
#
_symmetry.space_group_name_H-M   'P 1'
#
loop_
_entity.id
_entity.type
_entity.pdbx_description
1 polymer ?
#
loop_
_entity_poly.entity_id
_entity_poly.type
_entity_poly.pdbx_seq_one_letter_code
_entity_poly.pdbx_strand_id
1 'polypeptide(L)'
;MFCFRKVKRSHVSIWKWIQKFRHRRISSTRRNKISEYIVDETILQVGPEYIWLWVSIEPENGQILAQDITQKRNMLIVERFLSGVVR
;
A
#
# COMPACT_ATOMS: atom_id res chain seq x y z
N MET A 1 28.00 1.68 10.56
CA MET A 1 28.49 2.98 10.03
C MET A 1 28.14 3.07 8.55
N PHE A 2 26.97 3.62 8.19
CA PHE A 2 26.62 3.87 6.79
C PHE A 2 27.29 5.18 6.35
N CYS A 3 28.37 5.06 5.58
CA CYS A 3 29.01 6.22 4.98
C CYS A 3 28.16 6.70 3.79
N PHE A 4 27.32 7.71 4.00
CA PHE A 4 26.63 8.42 2.90
C PHE A 4 27.67 9.28 2.15
N ARG A 5 28.46 8.65 1.30
CA ARG A 5 29.25 9.36 0.29
C ARG A 5 28.24 10.05 -0.64
N LYS A 6 28.18 11.39 -0.63
CA LYS A 6 27.26 12.18 -1.48
C LYS A 6 27.61 11.99 -2.96
N VAL A 7 27.12 10.91 -3.57
CA VAL A 7 27.24 10.66 -5.01
C VAL A 7 26.04 11.31 -5.71
N LYS A 8 26.29 12.19 -6.67
CA LYS A 8 25.22 12.81 -7.49
C LYS A 8 24.51 11.70 -8.29
N ARG A 9 23.19 11.60 -8.15
CA ARG A 9 22.35 10.66 -8.91
C ARG A 9 21.30 11.46 -9.69
N SER A 10 21.04 11.06 -10.93
CA SER A 10 19.93 11.64 -11.69
C SER A 10 18.60 11.04 -11.22
N HIS A 11 17.51 11.82 -11.31
CA HIS A 11 16.16 11.33 -11.04
C HIS A 11 15.81 10.07 -11.85
N VAL A 12 16.27 10.00 -13.12
CA VAL A 12 16.11 8.81 -13.99
C VAL A 12 16.81 7.57 -13.42
N SER A 13 17.98 7.74 -12.81
CA SER A 13 18.70 6.62 -12.19
C SER A 13 17.94 6.08 -10.99
N ILE A 14 17.38 6.96 -10.16
CA ILE A 14 16.54 6.59 -9.01
C ILE A 14 15.29 5.85 -9.49
N TRP A 15 14.60 6.39 -10.51
CA TRP A 15 13.43 5.74 -11.11
C TRP A 15 13.75 4.32 -11.61
N LYS A 16 14.86 4.14 -12.34
CA LYS A 16 15.30 2.82 -12.81
C LYS A 16 15.60 1.86 -11.66
N TRP A 17 16.11 2.35 -10.52
CA TRP A 17 16.36 1.50 -9.35
C TRP A 17 15.06 1.06 -8.69
N ILE A 18 14.09 1.96 -8.53
CA ILE A 18 12.76 1.62 -8.00
C ILE A 18 12.08 0.60 -8.91
N GLN A 19 12.15 0.75 -10.23
CA GLN A 19 11.60 -0.22 -11.19
C GLN A 19 12.27 -1.59 -11.12
N LYS A 20 13.58 -1.65 -10.82
CA LYS A 20 14.31 -2.91 -10.61
C LYS A 20 13.95 -3.59 -9.28
N PHE A 21 13.44 -2.84 -8.31
CA PHE A 21 13.00 -3.39 -7.04
C PHE A 21 11.74 -4.22 -7.25
N ARG A 22 11.87 -5.56 -7.21
CA ARG A 22 10.72 -6.46 -7.26
C ARG A 22 10.03 -6.42 -5.90
N HIS A 23 8.99 -5.59 -5.79
CA HIS A 23 8.15 -5.59 -4.59
C HIS A 23 7.57 -7.00 -4.40
N ARG A 24 7.84 -7.61 -3.23
CA ARG A 24 6.94 -8.66 -2.74
C ARG A 24 5.74 -7.90 -2.18
N ARG A 25 4.52 -8.28 -2.56
CA ARG A 25 3.34 -7.78 -1.87
C ARG A 25 3.57 -8.04 -0.39
N ILE A 26 3.52 -6.99 0.41
CA ILE A 26 3.57 -7.08 1.87
C ILE A 26 2.20 -7.65 2.26
N SER A 27 2.00 -8.95 2.05
CA SER A 27 0.99 -9.65 2.82
C SER A 27 1.62 -9.79 4.20
N SER A 28 1.07 -9.12 5.19
CA SER A 28 1.34 -9.46 6.58
C SER A 28 0.82 -10.88 6.80
N THR A 29 1.65 -11.87 6.48
CA THR A 29 1.36 -13.30 6.67
C THR A 29 1.26 -13.67 8.16
N ARG A 30 1.48 -12.70 9.07
CA ARG A 30 1.20 -12.91 10.48
C ARG A 30 -0.31 -12.94 10.68
N ARG A 31 -0.83 -14.17 10.70
CA ARG A 31 -2.16 -14.55 11.20
C ARG A 31 -2.24 -14.26 12.70
N ASN A 32 -2.03 -13.02 13.10
CA ASN A 32 -2.43 -12.58 14.42
C ASN A 32 -3.96 -12.52 14.40
N LYS A 33 -4.58 -12.81 15.54
CA LYS A 33 -6.03 -12.71 15.70
C LYS A 33 -6.36 -11.23 15.68
N ILE A 34 -6.72 -10.70 14.52
CA ILE A 34 -7.09 -9.29 14.35
C ILE A 34 -8.44 -9.10 15.04
N SER A 35 -8.46 -8.40 16.16
CA SER A 35 -9.70 -8.10 16.89
C SER A 35 -10.51 -7.02 16.19
N GLU A 36 -9.82 -6.02 15.65
CA GLU A 36 -10.40 -4.88 14.97
C GLU A 36 -9.42 -4.32 13.94
N TYR A 37 -9.95 -3.65 12.91
CA TYR A 37 -9.16 -2.93 11.94
C TYR A 37 -9.93 -1.72 11.42
N ILE A 38 -9.17 -0.69 11.03
CA ILE A 38 -9.69 0.52 10.42
C ILE A 38 -9.44 0.42 8.92
N VAL A 39 -10.42 0.83 8.11
CA VAL A 39 -10.24 0.97 6.66
C VAL A 39 -10.25 2.45 6.32
N ASP A 40 -9.23 2.87 5.59
CA ASP A 40 -9.11 4.22 5.06
C ASP A 40 -9.22 4.23 3.52
N GLU A 41 -9.88 5.28 3.02
CA GLU A 41 -10.10 5.56 1.60
C GLU A 41 -9.35 6.84 1.22
N THR A 42 -8.27 6.73 0.45
CA THR A 42 -7.50 7.89 -0.02
C THR A 42 -7.61 8.03 -1.54
N ILE A 43 -8.02 9.20 -2.02
CA ILE A 43 -7.97 9.55 -3.43
C ILE A 43 -6.55 10.01 -3.80
N LEU A 44 -5.98 9.44 -4.86
CA LEU A 44 -4.70 9.83 -5.42
C LEU A 44 -4.89 10.34 -6.85
N GLN A 45 -4.23 11.45 -7.18
CA GLN A 45 -4.13 11.92 -8.56
C GLN A 45 -2.89 11.30 -9.21
N VAL A 46 -3.08 10.50 -10.27
CA VAL A 46 -2.00 9.87 -11.03
C VAL A 46 -2.11 10.33 -12.49
N GLY A 47 -1.31 11.32 -12.84
CA GLY A 47 -1.41 11.98 -14.14
C GLY A 47 -2.76 12.68 -14.31
N PRO A 48 -3.54 12.40 -15.37
CA PRO A 48 -4.85 12.98 -15.58
C PRO A 48 -5.99 12.25 -14.82
N GLU A 49 -5.71 11.10 -14.19
CA GLU A 49 -6.72 10.25 -13.58
C GLU A 49 -6.72 10.33 -12.05
N TYR A 50 -7.87 10.08 -11.45
CA TYR A 50 -8.01 9.87 -10.01
C TYR A 50 -8.21 8.39 -9.72
N ILE A 51 -7.42 7.85 -8.80
CA ILE A 51 -7.51 6.47 -8.33
C ILE A 51 -7.79 6.45 -6.82
N TRP A 52 -8.36 5.37 -6.35
CA TRP A 52 -8.66 5.13 -4.94
C TRP A 52 -7.67 4.12 -4.38
N LEU A 53 -6.97 4.52 -3.33
CA LEU A 53 -6.14 3.67 -2.51
C LEU A 53 -6.95 3.26 -1.28
N TRP A 54 -7.10 1.95 -1.09
CA TRP A 54 -7.75 1.34 0.06
C TRP A 54 -6.66 0.78 0.97
N VAL A 55 -6.69 1.12 2.25
CA VAL A 55 -5.73 0.59 3.22
C VAL A 55 -6.48 0.14 4.46
N SER A 56 -6.18 -1.08 4.91
CA SER A 56 -6.64 -1.58 6.21
C SER A 56 -5.49 -1.61 7.20
N ILE A 57 -5.74 -1.11 8.39
CA ILE A 57 -4.73 -0.87 9.43
C ILE A 57 -5.23 -1.45 10.74
N GLU A 58 -4.39 -2.22 11.43
CA GLU A 58 -4.62 -2.63 12.82
C GLU A 58 -4.34 -1.44 13.75
N PRO A 59 -5.32 -0.97 14.54
CA PRO A 59 -5.20 0.27 15.29
C PRO A 59 -4.14 0.20 16.40
N GLU A 60 -3.93 -0.96 17.01
CA GLU A 60 -3.02 -1.11 18.16
C GLU A 60 -1.55 -0.86 17.81
N ASN A 61 -1.10 -1.34 16.64
CA ASN A 61 0.31 -1.28 16.23
C ASN A 61 0.54 -0.48 14.93
N GLY A 62 -0.53 0.00 14.29
CA GLY A 62 -0.47 0.71 13.01
C GLY A 62 -0.03 -0.18 11.84
N GLN A 63 -0.11 -1.51 11.97
CA GLN A 63 0.30 -2.44 10.93
C GLN A 63 -0.68 -2.40 9.77
N ILE A 64 -0.15 -2.26 8.55
CA ILE A 64 -0.94 -2.42 7.33
C ILE A 64 -1.27 -3.90 7.14
N LEU A 65 -2.56 -4.21 7.12
CA LEU A 65 -3.12 -5.56 6.97
C LEU A 65 -3.29 -5.91 5.49
N ALA A 66 -3.92 -5.01 4.73
CA ALA A 66 -4.10 -5.12 3.30
C ALA A 66 -4.16 -3.74 2.64
N GLN A 67 -3.80 -3.72 1.36
CA GLN A 67 -3.88 -2.54 0.51
C GLN A 67 -4.40 -2.94 -0.87
N ASP A 68 -5.23 -2.12 -1.48
CA ASP A 68 -5.70 -2.29 -2.85
C ASP A 68 -5.84 -0.95 -3.58
N ILE A 69 -5.76 -0.98 -4.90
CA ILE A 69 -5.87 0.22 -5.75
C ILE A 69 -6.97 0.00 -6.76
N THR A 70 -7.96 0.89 -6.79
CA THR A 70 -9.07 0.82 -7.74
C THR A 70 -9.29 2.14 -8.47
N GLN A 71 -9.76 2.07 -9.71
CA GLN A 71 -10.10 3.29 -10.48
C GLN A 71 -11.45 3.89 -10.07
N LYS A 72 -12.31 3.09 -9.44
CA LYS A 72 -13.68 3.48 -9.06
C LYS A 72 -13.91 3.23 -7.59
N ARG A 73 -14.82 4.02 -7.02
CA ARG A 73 -15.41 3.82 -5.70
C ARG A 73 -16.79 3.18 -5.87
N ASN A 74 -16.93 1.92 -5.44
CA ASN A 74 -18.18 1.17 -5.54
C ASN A 74 -18.32 0.25 -4.32
N MET A 75 -19.54 0.08 -3.82
CA MET A 75 -19.86 -0.83 -2.72
C MET A 75 -19.40 -2.27 -2.98
N LEU A 76 -19.47 -2.77 -4.22
CA LEU A 76 -18.95 -4.10 -4.58
C LEU A 76 -17.43 -4.20 -4.40
N ILE A 77 -16.70 -3.10 -4.60
CA ILE A 77 -15.26 -3.05 -4.38
C ILE A 77 -14.96 -3.09 -2.88
N VAL A 78 -15.75 -2.35 -2.08
CA VAL A 78 -15.63 -2.36 -0.61
C VAL A 78 -15.85 -3.76 -0.07
N GLU A 79 -16.91 -4.44 -0.48
CA GLU A 79 -17.25 -5.80 -0.03
C GLU A 79 -16.15 -6.81 -0.40
N ARG A 80 -15.63 -6.73 -1.63
CA ARG A 80 -14.49 -7.54 -2.06
C ARG A 80 -13.21 -7.24 -1.25
N PHE A 81 -12.96 -5.98 -0.92
CA PHE A 81 -11.80 -5.60 -0.12
C PHE A 81 -11.91 -6.14 1.31
N LEU A 82 -13.06 -5.91 1.97
CA LEU A 82 -13.32 -6.36 3.35
C LEU A 82 -13.27 -7.89 3.48
N SER A 83 -13.84 -8.64 2.54
CA SER A 83 -13.73 -10.11 2.51
C SER A 83 -12.30 -10.62 2.28
N GLY A 84 -11.41 -9.80 1.72
CA GLY A 84 -10.00 -10.10 1.61
C GLY A 84 -9.22 -9.90 2.92
N VAL A 85 -9.68 -8.98 3.77
CA VAL A 85 -9.08 -8.64 5.08
C VAL A 85 -9.51 -9.62 6.16
N VAL A 86 -10.80 -9.98 6.20
CA VAL A 86 -11.35 -10.96 7.15
C VAL A 86 -11.13 -12.37 6.59
N ARG A 87 -10.15 -13.10 7.11
CA ARG A 87 -9.89 -14.51 6.77
C ARG A 87 -9.69 -15.38 8.00
#